data_AF-A0A4U2Z7W4-F1
#
_entry.id   AF-A0A4U2Z7W4-F1
#
_cell.length_a   1.000
_cell.length_b   1.000
_cell.length_c   1.000
_cell.angle_alpha   90.00
_cell.angle_beta   90.00
_cell.angle_gamma   90.00
#
_symmetry.space_group_name_H-M   'P 1'
#
loop_
_entity.id
_entity.type
_entity.pdbx_description
1 polymer ?
#
loop_
_entity_poly.entity_id
_entity_poly.type
_entity_poly.pdbx_seq_one_letter_code
_entity_poly.pdbx_strand_id
1 'polypeptide(L)'
;MQSIDKQAILDVLNSLEVIEQEGGESAYLLVENNVENHKKLNAVGVPSKTINNYGDKETFCILALALSEGYADHYNAFKGGLVLEPENRIEIETSSASGINVLCKQAYETAVSKGWHDQPRETGTLLALIHSEVSEALEADRKGDTENFTEELADVCIRIFDLCGSRNINLEQAIIKKMERNKSRSYKHGGKAY
;
A
#
# COMPACT_ATOMS: atom_id res chain seq x y z
N MET A 1 -26.89 -25.80 7.26
CA MET A 1 -25.74 -25.17 7.95
C MET A 1 -25.88 -23.69 7.67
N GLN A 2 -26.20 -22.86 8.67
CA GLN A 2 -26.22 -21.40 8.46
C GLN A 2 -24.81 -21.01 7.97
N SER A 3 -24.71 -20.36 6.83
CA SER A 3 -23.43 -19.79 6.40
C SER A 3 -23.03 -18.78 7.48
N ILE A 4 -21.88 -18.99 8.10
CA ILE A 4 -21.31 -18.00 9.01
C ILE A 4 -21.12 -16.71 8.21
N ASP A 5 -21.72 -15.61 8.68
CA ASP A 5 -21.56 -14.30 8.08
C ASP A 5 -20.20 -13.74 8.47
N LYS A 6 -19.19 -14.06 7.66
CA LYS A 6 -17.80 -13.64 7.90
C LYS A 6 -17.69 -12.11 7.94
N GLN A 7 -18.51 -11.37 7.20
CA GLN A 7 -18.47 -9.90 7.20
C GLN A 7 -18.96 -9.35 8.55
N ALA A 8 -20.04 -9.89 9.11
CA ALA A 8 -20.50 -9.49 10.43
C ALA A 8 -19.46 -9.76 11.53
N ILE A 9 -18.72 -10.88 11.44
CA ILE A 9 -17.62 -11.17 12.36
C ILE A 9 -16.50 -10.15 12.22
N LEU A 10 -16.11 -9.85 10.99
CA LEU A 10 -15.05 -8.91 10.66
C LEU A 10 -15.35 -7.50 11.19
N ASP A 11 -16.59 -7.03 11.02
CA ASP A 11 -17.04 -5.73 11.50
C ASP A 11 -16.92 -5.64 13.04
N VAL A 12 -17.29 -6.71 13.75
CA VAL A 12 -17.11 -6.77 15.21
C VAL A 12 -15.64 -6.75 15.58
N LEU A 13 -14.79 -7.58 14.96
CA LEU A 13 -13.36 -7.65 15.27
C LEU A 13 -12.66 -6.29 15.06
N ASN A 14 -12.97 -5.60 13.96
CA ASN A 14 -12.44 -4.26 13.66
C ASN A 14 -12.98 -3.16 14.57
N SER A 15 -14.09 -3.40 15.28
CA SER A 15 -14.68 -2.45 16.25
C SER A 15 -14.10 -2.57 17.66
N LEU A 16 -13.32 -3.61 17.94
CA LEU A 16 -12.75 -3.82 19.27
C LEU A 16 -11.60 -2.84 19.53
N GLU A 17 -11.53 -2.33 20.76
CA GLU A 17 -10.46 -1.42 21.17
C GLU A 17 -9.15 -2.20 21.29
N VAL A 18 -8.17 -1.83 20.46
CA VAL A 18 -6.82 -2.37 20.48
C VAL A 18 -6.04 -1.70 21.61
N ILE A 19 -5.61 -2.49 22.59
CA ILE A 19 -4.87 -2.01 23.76
C ILE A 19 -3.35 -2.13 23.57
N GLU A 20 -2.90 -3.04 22.70
CA GLU A 20 -1.49 -3.23 22.37
C GLU A 20 -1.34 -3.74 20.93
N GLN A 21 -0.32 -3.27 20.22
CA GLN A 21 -0.05 -3.69 18.85
C GLN A 21 1.44 -3.65 18.51
N GLU A 22 1.88 -4.61 17.70
CA GLU A 22 3.19 -4.64 17.07
C GLU A 22 3.05 -4.98 15.59
N GLY A 23 3.91 -4.41 14.75
CA GLY A 23 3.99 -4.72 13.32
C GLY A 23 5.29 -5.45 12.97
N GLY A 24 5.41 -5.93 11.73
CA GLY A 24 6.60 -6.64 11.25
C GLY A 24 6.45 -8.15 11.34
N GLU A 25 7.56 -8.87 11.55
CA GLU A 25 7.59 -10.35 11.52
C GLU A 25 6.78 -11.00 12.66
N SER A 26 6.59 -10.29 13.77
CA SER A 26 5.83 -10.74 14.95
C SER A 26 4.54 -9.95 15.15
N ALA A 27 3.86 -9.56 14.06
CA ALA A 27 2.73 -8.65 14.14
C ALA A 27 1.57 -9.20 15.00
N TYR A 28 0.98 -8.33 15.83
CA TYR A 28 -0.19 -8.64 16.65
C TYR A 28 -1.08 -7.41 16.89
N LEU A 29 -2.34 -7.69 17.23
CA LEU A 29 -3.33 -6.73 17.67
C LEU A 29 -4.06 -7.32 18.88
N LEU A 30 -3.70 -6.87 20.09
CA LEU A 30 -4.28 -7.36 21.34
C LEU A 30 -5.46 -6.50 21.76
N VAL A 31 -6.54 -7.17 22.15
CA VAL A 31 -7.73 -6.57 22.75
C VAL A 31 -8.01 -7.25 24.08
N GLU A 32 -8.77 -6.60 24.96
CA GLU A 32 -9.06 -7.13 26.29
C GLU A 32 -9.91 -8.43 26.22
N ASN A 33 -9.48 -9.47 26.92
CA ASN A 33 -10.22 -10.72 27.08
C ASN A 33 -11.27 -10.58 28.20
N ASN A 34 -12.34 -9.84 27.91
CA ASN A 34 -13.41 -9.55 28.85
C ASN A 34 -14.77 -10.08 28.38
N VAL A 35 -15.74 -10.09 29.31
CA VAL A 35 -17.11 -10.55 29.03
C VAL A 35 -17.79 -9.75 27.92
N GLU A 36 -17.46 -8.47 27.77
CA GLU A 36 -18.10 -7.57 26.80
C GLU A 36 -17.67 -7.88 25.36
N ASN A 37 -16.37 -8.02 25.12
CA ASN A 37 -15.83 -8.42 23.82
C ASN A 37 -16.28 -9.82 23.44
N HIS A 38 -16.35 -10.74 24.40
CA HIS A 38 -16.95 -12.06 24.21
C HIS A 38 -18.42 -11.98 23.80
N LYS A 39 -19.23 -11.12 24.44
CA LYS A 39 -20.64 -10.94 24.05
C LYS A 39 -20.79 -10.44 22.62
N LYS A 40 -19.99 -9.45 22.20
CA LYS A 40 -20.02 -8.90 20.84
C LYS A 40 -19.70 -9.98 19.80
N LEU A 41 -18.65 -10.77 20.03
CA LEU A 41 -18.22 -11.84 19.12
C LEU A 41 -19.17 -13.04 19.11
N ASN A 42 -19.71 -13.42 20.28
CA ASN A 42 -20.73 -14.47 20.38
C ASN A 42 -22.00 -14.10 19.60
N ALA A 43 -22.39 -12.82 19.57
CA ALA A 43 -23.57 -12.34 18.85
C ALA A 43 -23.46 -12.53 17.32
N VAL A 44 -22.24 -12.59 16.79
CA VAL A 44 -21.95 -12.85 15.36
C VAL A 44 -21.46 -14.28 15.11
N GLY A 45 -21.57 -15.15 16.11
CA GLY A 45 -21.35 -16.60 15.95
C GLY A 45 -19.94 -17.09 16.26
N VAL A 46 -19.06 -16.28 16.84
CA VAL A 46 -17.71 -16.70 17.30
C VAL A 46 -17.78 -17.14 18.76
N PRO A 47 -17.63 -18.44 19.09
CA PRO A 47 -17.79 -18.92 20.46
C PRO A 47 -16.65 -18.44 21.38
N SER A 48 -16.97 -18.12 22.64
CA SER A 48 -15.96 -17.82 23.69
C SER A 48 -14.82 -18.82 23.79
N LYS A 49 -15.10 -20.11 23.56
CA LYS A 49 -14.07 -21.16 23.56
C LYS A 49 -13.05 -20.95 22.44
N THR A 50 -13.50 -20.55 21.25
CA THR A 50 -12.64 -20.24 20.11
C THR A 50 -11.79 -19.00 20.41
N ILE A 51 -12.40 -17.93 20.93
CA ILE A 51 -11.68 -16.70 21.31
C ILE A 51 -10.52 -17.00 22.27
N ASN A 52 -10.79 -17.80 23.30
CA ASN A 52 -9.80 -18.17 24.32
C ASN A 52 -8.64 -19.03 23.80
N ASN A 53 -8.70 -19.58 22.58
CA ASN A 53 -7.56 -20.27 21.99
C ASN A 53 -6.46 -19.31 21.48
N TYR A 54 -6.79 -18.01 21.35
CA TYR A 54 -5.93 -16.99 20.75
C TYR A 54 -5.48 -15.93 21.75
N GLY A 55 -5.49 -16.27 23.05
CA GLY A 55 -5.19 -15.34 24.12
C GLY A 55 -4.96 -16.03 25.46
N ASP A 56 -4.83 -15.23 26.50
CA ASP A 56 -4.75 -15.64 27.89
C ASP A 56 -5.94 -15.07 28.68
N LYS A 57 -5.79 -14.86 30.01
CA LYS A 57 -6.86 -14.34 30.85
C LYS A 57 -7.09 -12.83 30.70
N GLU A 58 -6.14 -12.12 30.13
CA GLU A 58 -6.12 -10.66 30.06
C GLU A 58 -6.36 -10.16 28.64
N THR A 59 -5.78 -10.84 27.64
CA THR A 59 -5.85 -10.39 26.24
C THR A 59 -6.05 -11.54 25.26
N PHE A 60 -6.55 -11.22 24.07
CA PHE A 60 -6.49 -12.11 22.91
C PHE A 60 -6.12 -11.34 21.65
N CYS A 61 -5.50 -12.03 20.69
CA CYS A 61 -5.04 -11.44 19.44
C CYS A 61 -6.11 -11.56 18.34
N ILE A 62 -6.69 -10.43 17.93
CA ILE A 62 -7.71 -10.41 16.87
C ILE A 62 -7.12 -10.82 15.51
N LEU A 63 -5.85 -10.51 15.26
CA LEU A 63 -5.15 -10.90 14.04
C LEU A 63 -4.99 -12.42 13.95
N ALA A 64 -4.53 -13.05 15.03
CA ALA A 64 -4.35 -14.50 15.07
C ALA A 64 -5.70 -15.24 14.98
N LEU A 65 -6.70 -14.78 15.73
CA LEU A 65 -8.06 -15.34 15.69
C LEU A 65 -8.66 -15.26 14.28
N ALA A 66 -8.64 -14.08 13.66
CA ALA A 66 -9.31 -13.86 12.38
C ALA A 66 -8.68 -14.68 11.24
N LEU A 67 -7.36 -14.72 11.16
CA LEU A 67 -6.64 -15.41 10.10
C LEU A 67 -6.66 -16.93 10.29
N SER A 68 -6.54 -17.41 11.53
CA SER A 68 -6.50 -18.86 11.80
C SER A 68 -7.85 -19.53 11.65
N GLU A 69 -8.94 -18.82 12.00
CA GLU A 69 -10.31 -19.34 11.86
C GLU A 69 -10.92 -19.02 10.49
N GLY A 70 -10.21 -18.30 9.62
CA GLY A 70 -10.67 -17.95 8.27
C GLY A 70 -11.82 -16.93 8.26
N TYR A 71 -11.89 -16.07 9.28
CA TYR A 71 -12.82 -14.92 9.33
C TYR A 71 -12.34 -13.73 8.51
N ALA A 72 -11.03 -13.65 8.24
CA ALA A 72 -10.41 -12.64 7.40
C ALA A 72 -9.35 -13.28 6.50
N ASP A 73 -9.08 -12.67 5.34
CA ASP A 73 -8.03 -13.10 4.43
C ASP A 73 -6.69 -12.45 4.74
N HIS A 74 -6.69 -11.17 5.13
CA HIS A 74 -5.50 -10.46 5.58
C HIS A 74 -5.84 -9.20 6.40
N TYR A 75 -4.81 -8.54 6.93
CA TYR A 75 -4.92 -7.21 7.54
C TYR A 75 -4.49 -6.12 6.54
N ASN A 76 -5.35 -5.13 6.32
CA ASN A 76 -5.07 -4.01 5.44
C ASN A 76 -4.64 -2.78 6.28
N ALA A 77 -3.34 -2.50 6.27
CA ALA A 77 -2.77 -1.37 7.02
C ALA A 77 -3.27 0.01 6.54
N PHE A 78 -3.69 0.15 5.28
CA PHE A 78 -4.24 1.40 4.75
C PHE A 78 -5.67 1.66 5.26
N LYS A 79 -6.48 0.60 5.38
CA LYS A 79 -7.84 0.67 5.95
C LYS A 79 -7.83 0.58 7.48
N GLY A 80 -6.72 0.16 8.08
CA GLY A 80 -6.56 0.00 9.52
C GLY A 80 -7.35 -1.18 10.10
N GLY A 81 -7.56 -2.26 9.33
CA GLY A 81 -8.43 -3.36 9.75
C GLY A 81 -8.26 -4.67 8.98
N LEU A 82 -8.85 -5.73 9.53
CA LEU A 82 -9.00 -7.05 8.92
C LEU A 82 -9.99 -6.96 7.75
N VAL A 83 -9.72 -7.69 6.65
CA VAL A 83 -10.56 -7.67 5.44
C VAL A 83 -10.82 -9.07 4.86
N LEU A 84 -11.96 -9.23 4.19
CA LEU A 84 -12.29 -10.36 3.32
C LEU A 84 -12.10 -9.94 1.86
N GLU A 85 -11.49 -10.81 1.08
CA GLU A 85 -11.36 -10.73 -0.37
C GLU A 85 -12.49 -11.57 -1.00
N PRO A 86 -13.21 -11.05 -2.00
CA PRO A 86 -14.31 -11.78 -2.61
C PRO A 86 -13.81 -13.05 -3.35
N GLU A 87 -14.41 -14.21 -3.02
CA GLU A 87 -14.04 -15.50 -3.61
C GLU A 87 -14.55 -15.61 -5.09
N ASN A 88 -13.62 -15.56 -6.05
CA ASN A 88 -13.74 -15.90 -7.48
C ASN A 88 -14.59 -15.01 -8.41
N ARG A 89 -13.91 -14.09 -9.12
CA ARG A 89 -13.66 -14.14 -10.58
C ARG A 89 -12.86 -12.91 -10.98
N ILE A 90 -12.06 -13.04 -12.04
CA ILE A 90 -11.29 -11.95 -12.67
C ILE A 90 -12.24 -10.81 -13.05
N GLU A 91 -12.52 -9.93 -12.10
CA GLU A 91 -12.53 -8.53 -12.40
C GLU A 91 -11.12 -8.09 -12.01
N ILE A 92 -10.39 -7.58 -13.00
CA ILE A 92 -9.43 -6.53 -12.70
C ILE A 92 -10.32 -5.42 -12.13
N GLU A 93 -10.68 -5.53 -10.86
CA GLU A 93 -11.02 -4.36 -10.08
C GLU A 93 -9.71 -3.59 -10.08
N THR A 94 -9.61 -2.68 -11.05
CA THR A 94 -9.00 -1.37 -10.88
C THR A 94 -9.72 -0.66 -9.73
N SER A 95 -9.76 -1.27 -8.54
CA SER A 95 -9.86 -0.61 -7.26
C SER A 95 -8.57 0.19 -7.20
N SER A 96 -8.63 1.42 -7.73
CA SER A 96 -7.72 2.54 -7.47
C SER A 96 -6.48 2.14 -6.67
N ALA A 97 -5.54 1.42 -7.28
CA ALA A 97 -4.33 1.04 -6.60
C ALA A 97 -3.45 2.30 -6.64
N SER A 98 -3.79 3.24 -5.77
CA SER A 98 -3.09 4.51 -5.59
C SER A 98 -1.81 4.21 -4.84
N GLY A 99 -0.78 3.84 -5.59
CA GLY A 99 0.57 3.58 -5.09
C GLY A 99 1.57 3.79 -6.20
N ILE A 100 2.73 4.34 -5.88
CA ILE A 100 3.74 4.71 -6.89
C ILE A 100 4.17 3.47 -7.70
N ASN A 101 4.21 2.29 -7.08
CA ASN A 101 4.55 1.04 -7.76
C ASN A 101 3.49 0.62 -8.80
N VAL A 102 2.21 0.93 -8.59
CA VAL A 102 1.16 0.67 -9.56
C VAL A 102 1.34 1.57 -10.77
N LEU A 103 1.62 2.85 -10.54
CA LEU A 103 1.91 3.80 -11.61
C LEU A 103 3.16 3.38 -12.41
N CYS A 104 4.20 2.87 -11.75
CA CYS A 104 5.37 2.27 -12.41
C CYS A 104 4.99 1.12 -13.32
N LYS A 105 4.15 0.19 -12.84
CA LYS A 105 3.66 -0.93 -13.63
C LYS A 105 2.84 -0.46 -14.84
N GLN A 106 1.88 0.45 -14.64
CA GLN A 106 1.01 0.95 -15.70
C GLN A 106 1.77 1.72 -16.77
N ALA A 107 2.72 2.57 -16.39
CA ALA A 107 3.57 3.32 -17.32
C ALA A 107 4.39 2.34 -18.19
N TYR A 108 5.00 1.34 -17.56
CA TYR A 108 5.77 0.31 -18.27
C TYR A 108 4.90 -0.54 -19.21
N GLU A 109 3.76 -1.05 -18.74
CA GLU A 109 2.83 -1.83 -19.57
C GLU A 109 2.32 -1.02 -20.77
N THR A 110 2.02 0.26 -20.55
CA THR A 110 1.64 1.18 -21.62
C THR A 110 2.79 1.34 -22.62
N ALA A 111 4.01 1.57 -22.15
CA ALA A 111 5.18 1.72 -23.01
C ALA A 111 5.46 0.46 -23.85
N VAL A 112 5.35 -0.73 -23.24
CA VAL A 112 5.43 -2.03 -23.93
C VAL A 112 4.33 -2.16 -24.98
N SER A 113 3.08 -1.83 -24.65
CA SER A 113 1.95 -1.93 -25.59
C SER A 113 2.10 -1.04 -26.84
N LYS A 114 2.95 0.00 -26.75
CA LYS A 114 3.25 0.95 -27.82
C LYS A 114 4.58 0.64 -28.55
N GLY A 115 5.24 -0.47 -28.21
CA GLY A 115 6.48 -0.90 -28.86
C GLY A 115 7.74 -0.15 -28.40
N TRP A 116 7.67 0.65 -27.33
CA TRP A 116 8.83 1.40 -26.84
C TRP A 116 9.93 0.49 -26.25
N HIS A 117 9.59 -0.74 -25.91
CA HIS A 117 10.48 -1.77 -25.37
C HIS A 117 10.75 -2.94 -26.34
N ASP A 118 10.37 -2.83 -27.62
CA ASP A 118 10.61 -3.89 -28.62
C ASP A 118 12.11 -4.16 -28.85
N GLN A 119 12.95 -3.17 -28.57
CA GLN A 119 14.40 -3.27 -28.60
C GLN A 119 14.98 -2.87 -27.25
N PRO A 120 16.07 -3.52 -26.79
CA PRO A 120 16.73 -3.13 -25.57
C PRO A 120 17.26 -1.69 -25.67
N ARG A 121 17.07 -0.91 -24.62
CA ARG A 121 17.58 0.46 -24.49
C ARG A 121 18.62 0.51 -23.39
N GLU A 122 19.69 1.25 -23.64
CA GLU A 122 20.70 1.49 -22.63
C GLU A 122 20.15 2.40 -21.52
N THR A 123 20.67 2.23 -20.30
CA THR A 123 20.32 3.10 -19.17
C THR A 123 20.52 4.57 -19.51
N GLY A 124 21.60 4.91 -20.22
CA GLY A 124 21.90 6.29 -20.61
C GLY A 124 20.80 6.90 -21.48
N THR A 125 20.25 6.14 -22.42
CA THR A 125 19.14 6.59 -23.28
C THR A 125 17.89 6.90 -22.47
N LEU A 126 17.50 6.01 -21.54
CA LEU A 126 16.32 6.21 -20.70
C LEU A 126 16.49 7.43 -19.78
N LEU A 127 17.68 7.65 -19.22
CA LEU A 127 17.99 8.82 -18.42
C LEU A 127 17.98 10.12 -19.25
N ALA A 128 18.45 10.07 -20.50
CA ALA A 128 18.41 11.23 -21.40
C ALA A 128 16.97 11.61 -21.78
N LEU A 129 16.06 10.64 -21.93
CA LEU A 129 14.63 10.89 -22.15
C LEU A 129 13.97 11.52 -20.92
N ILE A 130 14.32 11.12 -19.70
CA ILE A 130 13.83 11.81 -18.49
C ILE A 130 14.30 13.27 -18.50
N HIS A 131 15.55 13.51 -18.90
CA HIS A 131 16.11 14.86 -18.98
C HIS A 131 15.44 15.73 -20.05
N SER A 132 14.95 15.17 -21.16
CA SER A 132 14.21 15.96 -22.16
C SER A 132 12.94 16.54 -21.56
N GLU A 133 12.14 15.74 -20.84
CA GLU A 133 10.87 16.23 -20.26
C GLU A 133 11.13 17.32 -19.20
N VAL A 134 12.23 17.21 -18.44
CA VAL A 134 12.66 18.27 -17.52
C VAL A 134 13.00 19.57 -18.27
N SER A 135 13.58 19.45 -19.46
CA SER A 135 13.92 20.60 -20.30
C SER A 135 12.67 21.24 -20.90
N GLU A 136 11.69 20.43 -21.31
CA GLU A 136 10.39 20.88 -21.83
C GLU A 136 9.58 21.60 -20.74
N ALA A 137 9.57 21.09 -19.52
CA ALA A 137 9.00 21.79 -18.36
C ALA A 137 9.64 23.17 -18.15
N LEU A 138 10.98 23.26 -18.21
CA LEU A 138 11.67 24.56 -18.09
C LEU A 138 11.32 25.52 -19.23
N GLU A 139 11.10 25.01 -20.45
CA GLU A 139 10.64 25.86 -21.55
C GLU A 139 9.22 26.38 -21.34
N ALA A 140 8.30 25.54 -20.84
CA ALA A 140 6.94 25.92 -20.53
C ALA A 140 6.89 27.02 -19.46
N ASP A 141 7.67 26.86 -18.38
CA ASP A 141 7.81 27.87 -17.32
C ASP A 141 8.29 29.22 -17.87
N ARG A 142 9.31 29.22 -18.73
CA ARG A 142 9.82 30.45 -19.38
C ARG A 142 8.78 31.16 -20.24
N LYS A 143 7.82 30.42 -20.80
CA LYS A 143 6.72 30.95 -21.63
C LYS A 143 5.54 31.39 -20.77
N GLY A 144 5.54 31.13 -19.45
CA GLY A 144 4.41 31.35 -18.57
C GLY A 144 3.25 30.37 -18.81
N ASP A 145 3.53 29.25 -19.47
CA ASP A 145 2.54 28.24 -19.82
C ASP A 145 2.39 27.23 -18.67
N THR A 146 1.49 27.52 -17.75
CA THR A 146 1.29 26.72 -16.53
C THR A 146 0.66 25.35 -16.81
N GLU A 147 -0.18 25.26 -17.84
CA GLU A 147 -0.81 24.01 -18.24
C GLU A 147 0.25 23.06 -18.80
N ASN A 148 1.02 23.52 -19.80
CA ASN A 148 2.10 22.70 -20.36
C ASN A 148 3.16 22.39 -19.30
N PHE A 149 3.52 23.33 -18.43
CA PHE A 149 4.45 23.06 -17.33
C PHE A 149 4.00 21.89 -16.45
N THR A 150 2.70 21.81 -16.15
CA THR A 150 2.14 20.73 -15.33
C THR A 150 2.15 19.40 -16.09
N GLU A 151 1.85 19.42 -17.39
CA GLU A 151 1.91 18.25 -18.27
C GLU A 151 3.33 17.68 -18.35
N GLU A 152 4.33 18.53 -18.60
CA GLU A 152 5.73 18.10 -18.69
C GLU A 152 6.26 17.53 -17.37
N LEU A 153 5.85 18.07 -16.21
CA LEU A 153 6.18 17.49 -14.91
C LEU A 153 5.56 16.09 -14.72
N ALA A 154 4.36 15.87 -15.26
CA ALA A 154 3.74 14.55 -15.27
C ALA A 154 4.53 13.59 -16.18
N ASP A 155 4.99 14.06 -17.34
CA ASP A 155 5.82 13.26 -18.25
C ASP A 155 7.17 12.87 -17.65
N VAL A 156 7.82 13.77 -16.89
CA VAL A 156 9.01 13.42 -16.09
C VAL A 156 8.71 12.23 -15.15
N CYS A 157 7.57 12.27 -14.44
CA CYS A 157 7.15 11.19 -13.56
C CYS A 157 6.90 9.90 -14.35
N ILE A 158 6.18 9.97 -15.47
CA ILE A 158 5.85 8.81 -16.32
C ILE A 158 7.11 8.14 -16.86
N ARG A 159 8.13 8.92 -17.30
CA ARG A 159 9.42 8.36 -17.74
C ARG A 159 10.17 7.65 -16.63
N ILE A 160 10.15 8.21 -15.41
CA ILE A 160 10.72 7.56 -14.23
C ILE A 160 9.96 6.26 -13.90
N PHE A 161 8.64 6.30 -13.97
CA PHE A 161 7.76 5.17 -13.70
C PHE A 161 7.98 4.03 -14.70
N ASP A 162 8.07 4.32 -16.00
CA ASP A 162 8.44 3.35 -17.04
C ASP A 162 9.82 2.73 -16.79
N LEU A 163 10.84 3.55 -16.48
CA LEU A 163 12.18 3.08 -16.14
C LEU A 163 12.18 2.16 -14.90
N CYS A 164 11.43 2.51 -13.86
CA CYS A 164 11.33 1.69 -12.65
C CYS A 164 10.53 0.40 -12.90
N GLY A 165 9.43 0.47 -13.63
CA GLY A 165 8.61 -0.68 -14.01
C GLY A 165 9.39 -1.69 -14.84
N SER A 166 10.11 -1.23 -15.87
CA SER A 166 10.96 -2.09 -16.73
C SER A 166 12.09 -2.80 -15.99
N ARG A 167 12.49 -2.30 -14.81
CA ARG A 167 13.57 -2.85 -13.98
C ARG A 167 13.09 -3.51 -12.70
N ASN A 168 11.77 -3.59 -12.50
CA ASN A 168 11.17 -4.09 -11.26
C ASN A 168 11.72 -3.37 -10.00
N ILE A 169 11.91 -2.05 -10.08
CA ILE A 169 12.38 -1.22 -8.97
C ILE A 169 11.18 -0.81 -8.11
N ASN A 170 11.24 -1.10 -6.80
CA ASN A 170 10.26 -0.61 -5.83
C ASN A 170 10.52 0.87 -5.50
N LEU A 171 10.07 1.75 -6.37
CA LEU A 171 10.28 3.20 -6.28
C LEU A 171 9.58 3.78 -5.03
N GLU A 172 8.40 3.28 -4.69
CA GLU A 172 7.63 3.73 -3.53
C GLU A 172 8.40 3.54 -2.22
N GLN A 173 8.92 2.34 -1.97
CA GLN A 173 9.75 2.07 -0.78
C GLN A 173 11.03 2.92 -0.79
N ALA A 174 11.64 3.12 -1.96
CA ALA A 174 12.84 3.96 -2.08
C ALA A 174 12.54 5.42 -1.70
N ILE A 175 11.41 5.97 -2.16
CA ILE A 175 10.94 7.32 -1.81
C ILE A 175 10.67 7.42 -0.31
N ILE A 176 9.87 6.51 0.26
CA ILE A 176 9.52 6.51 1.68
C ILE A 176 10.79 6.48 2.54
N LYS A 177 11.70 5.54 2.27
CA LYS A 177 12.98 5.42 2.97
C LYS A 177 13.82 6.69 2.85
N LYS A 178 13.82 7.32 1.68
CA LYS A 178 14.57 8.55 1.44
C LYS A 178 13.98 9.75 2.17
N MET A 179 12.65 9.86 2.22
CA MET A 179 11.92 10.91 2.94
C MET A 179 12.16 10.79 4.44
N GLU A 180 12.07 9.60 5.03
CA GLU A 180 12.38 9.38 6.46
C GLU A 180 13.83 9.77 6.79
N ARG A 181 14.78 9.35 5.94
CA ARG A 181 16.18 9.77 6.07
C ARG A 181 16.38 11.28 5.92
N ASN A 182 15.53 11.97 5.16
CA ASN A 182 15.62 13.43 5.01
C ASN A 182 15.05 14.15 6.24
N LYS A 183 13.98 13.65 6.85
CA LYS A 183 13.42 14.18 8.11
C LYS A 183 14.44 14.16 9.25
N SER A 184 15.29 13.13 9.31
CA SER A 184 16.31 12.99 10.34
C SER A 184 17.56 13.85 10.13
N ARG A 185 17.66 14.63 9.04
CA ARG A 185 18.84 15.46 8.75
C ARG A 185 18.75 16.80 9.46
N SER A 186 19.91 17.30 9.91
CA SER A 186 20.03 18.67 10.36
C SER A 186 19.70 19.67 9.24
N TYR A 187 19.30 20.88 9.63
CA TYR A 187 19.01 21.96 8.69
C TYR A 187 20.18 22.21 7.74
N LYS A 188 19.92 22.16 6.42
CA LYS A 188 20.92 22.28 5.34
C LYS A 188 22.13 21.36 5.51
N HIS A 189 21.89 20.10 5.95
CA HIS A 189 22.93 19.10 6.05
C HIS A 189 23.75 19.00 4.74
N GLY A 190 25.06 19.20 4.84
CA GLY A 190 26.00 19.08 3.73
C GLY A 190 26.39 20.40 3.03
N GLY A 191 25.91 21.55 3.52
CA GLY A 191 26.39 22.87 3.07
C GLY A 191 26.16 23.18 1.58
N LYS A 192 25.26 22.43 0.92
CA LYS A 192 24.93 22.65 -0.49
C LYS A 192 24.09 23.91 -0.64
N ALA A 193 24.47 24.77 -1.59
CA ALA A 193 23.85 26.08 -1.85
C ALA A 193 22.72 26.04 -2.89
N TYR A 194 22.28 24.83 -3.26
CA TYR A 194 21.20 24.56 -4.20
C TYR A 194 20.20 23.61 -3.56
#